data_AF-A0A4Y3R797-F1
#
_entry.id   AF-A0A4Y3R797-F1
#
_cell.length_a   1.000
_cell.length_b   1.000
_cell.length_c   1.000
_cell.angle_alpha   90.00
_cell.angle_beta   90.00
_cell.angle_gamma   90.00
#
_symmetry.space_group_name_H-M   'P 1'
#
loop_
_entity.id
_entity.type
_entity.pdbx_description
1 polymer ?
#
loop_
_entity_poly.entity_id
_entity_poly.type
_entity_poly.pdbx_seq_one_letter_code
_entity_poly.pdbx_strand_id
1 'polypeptide(L)'
;MNVLDFPPRESPRQFSHRLHVGEHSPYFMRRAARVYLTVWQLPHLTEPVTLALTELLTNVHRHVPDRWCVSTVIRTLGGVRIEVYDRSPVLPAPPPQGADLLAESGRGLAMLALVTDTWDVVVHDEGKTVWCEVSE
;
A
#
# COMPACT_ATOMS: atom_id res chain seq x y z
N MET A 1 -39.64 9.20 -25.92
CA MET A 1 -39.16 9.22 -24.53
C MET A 1 -38.60 7.83 -24.25
N ASN A 2 -37.28 7.67 -24.36
CA ASN A 2 -36.60 6.42 -24.05
C ASN A 2 -35.27 6.78 -23.42
N VAL A 3 -35.24 6.85 -22.09
CA VAL A 3 -34.00 6.96 -21.33
C VAL A 3 -33.45 5.54 -21.24
N LEU A 4 -32.38 5.28 -21.99
CA LEU A 4 -31.58 4.08 -21.82
C LEU A 4 -30.99 4.14 -20.41
N ASP A 5 -31.55 3.34 -19.51
CA ASP A 5 -31.04 3.15 -18.15
C ASP A 5 -29.76 2.30 -18.27
N PHE A 6 -28.64 2.98 -18.54
CA PHE A 6 -27.34 2.35 -18.42
C PHE A 6 -27.10 2.08 -16.94
N PRO A 7 -26.81 0.84 -16.52
CA PRO A 7 -26.39 0.62 -15.15
C PRO A 7 -25.20 1.55 -14.86
N PRO A 8 -25.15 2.19 -13.68
CA PRO A 8 -24.02 3.03 -13.33
C PRO A 8 -22.75 2.20 -13.52
N ARG A 9 -21.76 2.75 -14.25
CA ARG A 9 -20.47 2.09 -14.43
C ARG A 9 -19.94 1.75 -13.04
N GLU A 10 -19.80 0.46 -12.73
CA GLU A 10 -19.23 0.06 -11.45
C GLU A 10 -17.87 0.72 -11.29
N SER A 11 -17.67 1.39 -10.16
CA SER A 11 -16.37 1.99 -9.87
C SER A 11 -15.37 0.85 -9.67
N PRO A 12 -14.18 0.91 -10.29
CA PRO A 12 -13.17 -0.13 -10.15
C PRO A 12 -12.87 -0.36 -8.67
N ARG A 13 -12.97 -1.60 -8.18
CA ARG A 13 -12.72 -1.94 -6.77
C ARG A 13 -11.24 -1.98 -6.40
N GLN A 14 -10.34 -1.80 -7.35
CA GLN A 14 -8.92 -1.77 -7.09
C GLN A 14 -8.17 -0.93 -8.12
N PHE A 15 -6.95 -0.53 -7.77
CA PHE A 15 -5.97 -0.04 -8.74
C PHE A 15 -4.61 -0.70 -8.47
N SER A 16 -3.86 -0.95 -9.54
CA SER A 16 -2.56 -1.61 -9.46
C SER A 16 -1.53 -0.94 -10.36
N HIS A 17 -0.31 -0.80 -9.87
CA HIS A 17 0.82 -0.27 -10.61
C HIS A 17 2.03 -1.18 -10.48
N ARG A 18 2.65 -1.50 -11.62
CA ARG A 18 3.99 -2.08 -11.68
C ARG A 18 5.00 -0.96 -11.85
N LEU A 19 6.02 -0.93 -11.02
CA LEU A 19 6.99 0.16 -11.04
C LEU A 19 8.36 -0.27 -10.51
N HIS A 20 9.39 0.45 -10.93
CA HIS A 20 10.64 0.57 -10.18
C HIS A 20 10.51 1.79 -9.27
N VAL A 21 10.61 1.59 -7.96
CA VAL A 21 10.37 2.66 -6.99
C VAL A 21 11.51 3.67 -7.02
N GLY A 22 11.23 4.85 -7.56
CA GLY A 22 12.10 6.02 -7.50
C GLY A 22 11.62 7.03 -6.46
N GLU A 23 12.37 8.11 -6.31
CA GLU A 23 12.13 9.18 -5.33
C GLU A 23 10.69 9.74 -5.40
N HIS A 24 10.14 9.90 -6.60
CA HIS A 24 8.80 10.47 -6.79
C HIS A 24 7.68 9.43 -6.77
N SER A 25 7.98 8.13 -6.81
CA SER A 25 6.98 7.07 -6.88
C SER A 25 5.95 7.12 -5.74
N PRO A 26 6.33 7.34 -4.46
CA PRO A 26 5.36 7.49 -3.38
C PRO A 26 4.40 8.66 -3.59
N TYR A 27 4.86 9.79 -4.11
CA TYR A 27 4.00 10.95 -4.38
C TYR A 27 2.89 10.61 -5.40
N PHE A 28 3.27 10.00 -6.53
CA PHE A 28 2.30 9.60 -7.57
C PHE A 28 1.29 8.58 -7.04
N MET A 29 1.76 7.59 -6.29
CA MET A 29 0.92 6.55 -5.71
C MET A 29 -0.04 7.11 -4.64
N ARG A 30 0.40 8.04 -3.79
CA ARG A 30 -0.49 8.75 -2.86
C ARG A 30 -1.55 9.57 -3.59
N ARG A 31 -1.19 10.22 -4.69
CA ARG A 31 -2.16 10.99 -5.50
C ARG A 31 -3.20 10.09 -6.14
N ALA A 32 -2.79 8.94 -6.68
CA ALA A 32 -3.71 7.94 -7.19
C ALA A 32 -4.65 7.42 -6.08
N ALA A 33 -4.11 7.03 -4.93
CA ALA A 33 -4.89 6.56 -3.79
C ALA A 33 -5.97 7.56 -3.37
N ARG A 34 -5.65 8.85 -3.26
CA ARG A 34 -6.63 9.91 -2.93
C ARG A 34 -7.81 9.98 -3.90
N VAL A 35 -7.53 9.83 -5.20
CA VAL A 35 -8.58 9.84 -6.23
C VAL A 35 -9.49 8.63 -6.05
N TYR A 36 -8.92 7.44 -5.90
CA TYR A 36 -9.70 6.22 -5.73
C TYR A 36 -10.50 6.20 -4.42
N LEU A 37 -9.93 6.66 -3.31
CA LEU A 37 -10.64 6.76 -2.03
C LEU A 37 -11.83 7.73 -2.10
N THR A 38 -11.69 8.84 -2.83
CA THR A 38 -12.81 9.75 -3.11
C THR A 38 -13.90 9.04 -3.91
N VAL A 39 -13.53 8.31 -4.97
CA VAL A 39 -14.48 7.55 -5.81
C VAL A 39 -15.18 6.45 -5.01
N TRP A 40 -14.47 5.81 -4.07
CA TRP A 40 -15.01 4.78 -3.18
C TRP A 40 -15.80 5.31 -2.00
N GLN A 41 -15.92 6.64 -1.86
CA GLN A 41 -16.58 7.31 -0.73
C GLN A 41 -15.92 7.02 0.62
N LEU A 42 -14.59 6.82 0.63
CA LEU A 42 -13.77 6.60 1.84
C LEU A 42 -12.71 7.70 2.03
N PRO A 43 -13.05 9.01 1.91
CA PRO A 43 -12.05 10.07 2.01
C PRO A 43 -11.40 10.15 3.40
N HIS A 44 -12.09 9.70 4.46
CA HIS A 44 -11.57 9.67 5.82
C HIS A 44 -10.41 8.68 6.00
N LEU A 45 -10.28 7.68 5.13
CA LEU A 45 -9.15 6.73 5.15
C LEU A 45 -7.92 7.25 4.40
N THR A 46 -7.96 8.47 3.85
CA THR A 46 -6.87 9.04 3.02
C THR A 46 -5.54 9.06 3.73
N GLU A 47 -5.49 9.58 4.95
CA GLU A 47 -4.24 9.70 5.70
C GLU A 47 -3.63 8.32 6.02
N PRO A 48 -4.33 7.40 6.70
CA PRO A 48 -3.75 6.09 7.01
C PRO A 48 -3.36 5.29 5.76
N VAL A 49 -4.19 5.28 4.71
CA VAL A 49 -3.89 4.55 3.46
C VAL A 49 -2.67 5.13 2.75
N THR A 50 -2.59 6.46 2.62
CA THR A 50 -1.46 7.09 1.90
C THR A 50 -0.15 6.99 2.66
N LEU A 51 -0.22 6.96 4.00
CA LEU A 51 0.93 6.73 4.85
C LEU A 51 1.42 5.29 4.76
N ALA A 52 0.55 4.30 4.95
CA ALA A 52 0.88 2.88 4.79
C ALA A 52 1.48 2.58 3.40
N LEU A 53 0.87 3.12 2.35
CA LEU A 53 1.39 2.99 0.98
C LEU A 53 2.79 3.60 0.83
N THR A 54 3.06 4.72 1.47
CA THR A 54 4.39 5.37 1.43
C THR A 54 5.44 4.53 2.14
N GLU A 55 5.11 3.97 3.30
CA GLU A 55 6.03 3.11 4.05
C GLU A 55 6.36 1.83 3.28
N LEU A 56 5.36 1.17 2.70
CA LEU A 56 5.58 -0.03 1.89
C LEU A 56 6.46 0.23 0.66
N LEU A 57 6.20 1.33 -0.06
CA LEU A 57 7.04 1.70 -1.21
C LEU A 57 8.46 2.12 -0.78
N THR A 58 8.60 2.79 0.36
CA THR A 58 9.90 3.14 0.92
C THR A 58 10.70 1.89 1.29
N ASN A 59 10.04 0.87 1.84
CA ASN A 59 10.66 -0.42 2.11
C ASN A 59 11.17 -1.08 0.82
N VAL A 60 10.38 -1.06 -0.26
CA VAL A 60 10.85 -1.55 -1.58
C VAL A 60 12.08 -0.76 -2.04
N HIS A 61 12.02 0.57 -2.00
CA HIS A 61 13.12 1.42 -2.45
C HIS A 61 14.44 1.14 -1.71
N ARG A 62 14.36 0.86 -0.40
CA ARG A 62 15.52 0.65 0.47
C ARG A 62 16.05 -0.78 0.45
N HIS A 63 15.18 -1.78 0.34
CA HIS A 63 15.53 -3.18 0.63
C HIS A 63 15.45 -4.12 -0.58
N VAL A 64 14.91 -3.66 -1.71
CA VAL A 64 14.80 -4.48 -2.93
C VAL A 64 15.84 -3.99 -3.94
N PRO A 65 16.83 -4.83 -4.34
CA PRO A 65 17.96 -4.40 -5.17
C PRO A 65 17.58 -3.74 -6.49
N ASP A 66 16.59 -4.28 -7.21
CA ASP A 66 16.09 -3.72 -8.47
C ASP A 66 14.94 -2.70 -8.27
N ARG A 67 14.51 -2.51 -7.01
CA ARG A 67 13.40 -1.64 -6.58
C ARG A 67 12.08 -1.95 -7.30
N TRP A 68 11.96 -3.11 -7.93
CA TRP A 68 10.78 -3.48 -8.67
C TRP A 68 9.69 -3.97 -7.72
N CYS A 69 8.45 -3.51 -7.93
CA CYS A 69 7.29 -4.03 -7.22
C CYS A 69 6.00 -3.92 -8.02
N VAL A 70 4.98 -4.65 -7.56
CA VAL A 70 3.58 -4.45 -7.93
C VAL A 70 2.86 -3.94 -6.69
N SER A 71 2.32 -2.72 -6.74
CA SER A 71 1.50 -2.15 -5.68
C SER A 71 0.04 -2.20 -6.09
N THR A 72 -0.81 -2.76 -5.24
CA THR A 72 -2.26 -2.87 -5.46
C THR A 72 -2.99 -2.31 -4.24
N VAL A 73 -4.01 -1.49 -4.48
CA VAL A 73 -4.91 -1.00 -3.44
C VAL A 73 -6.32 -1.46 -3.79
N ILE A 74 -6.99 -2.10 -2.84
CA ILE A 74 -8.23 -2.85 -3.04
C ILE A 74 -9.27 -2.33 -2.03
N ARG A 75 -10.45 -1.97 -2.52
CA ARG A 75 -11.62 -1.72 -1.67
C ARG A 75 -12.17 -3.06 -1.18
N THR A 76 -12.22 -3.22 0.13
CA THR A 76 -12.84 -4.38 0.79
C THR A 76 -14.26 -4.03 1.25
N LEU A 77 -14.95 -4.99 1.88
CA LEU A 77 -16.26 -4.71 2.46
C LEU A 77 -16.19 -3.79 3.69
N GLY A 78 -15.06 -3.77 4.39
CA GLY A 78 -14.89 -3.03 5.65
C GLY A 78 -13.82 -1.94 5.58
N GLY A 79 -13.31 -1.58 4.40
CA GLY A 79 -12.26 -0.57 4.25
C GLY A 79 -11.39 -0.79 3.02
N VAL A 80 -10.07 -0.76 3.21
CA VAL A 80 -9.06 -0.83 2.15
C VAL A 80 -7.93 -1.78 2.52
N ARG A 81 -7.54 -2.62 1.58
CA ARG A 81 -6.35 -3.47 1.64
C ARG A 81 -5.28 -2.93 0.69
N ILE A 82 -4.06 -2.83 1.18
CA ILE A 82 -2.89 -2.40 0.40
C ILE A 82 -1.95 -3.59 0.31
N GLU A 83 -1.49 -3.90 -0.89
CA GLU A 83 -0.55 -4.99 -1.15
C GLU A 83 0.62 -4.47 -1.95
N VAL A 84 1.83 -4.88 -1.56
CA VAL A 84 3.06 -4.63 -2.30
C VAL A 84 3.80 -5.94 -2.47
N TYR A 85 3.80 -6.45 -3.70
CA TYR A 85 4.62 -7.59 -4.10
C TYR A 85 5.99 -7.11 -4.57
N ASP A 86 7.06 -7.73 -4.07
CA ASP A 86 8.42 -7.52 -4.54
C ASP A 86 9.16 -8.86 -4.69
N ARG A 87 10.24 -8.86 -5.47
CA ARG A 87 11.02 -10.08 -5.78
C ARG A 87 12.10 -10.42 -4.75
N SER A 88 12.20 -9.66 -3.65
CA SER A 88 13.17 -9.93 -2.61
C SER A 88 12.67 -11.05 -1.69
N PRO A 89 13.46 -12.11 -1.47
CA PRO A 89 13.13 -13.15 -0.51
C PRO A 89 13.32 -12.69 0.95
N VAL A 90 13.92 -11.51 1.17
CA VAL A 90 14.19 -10.98 2.50
C VAL A 90 12.91 -10.44 3.11
N LEU A 91 12.48 -11.06 4.20
CA LEU A 91 11.32 -10.60 4.97
C LEU A 91 11.61 -9.27 5.66
N PRO A 92 10.61 -8.37 5.77
CA PRO A 92 10.70 -7.22 6.65
C PRO A 92 10.91 -7.69 8.09
N ALA A 93 11.97 -7.23 8.75
CA ALA A 93 12.23 -7.51 10.15
C ALA A 93 12.15 -6.20 10.96
N PRO A 94 11.57 -6.22 12.18
CA PRO A 94 11.67 -5.09 13.08
C PRO A 94 13.14 -4.77 13.37
N PRO A 95 13.49 -3.50 13.63
CA PRO A 95 14.86 -3.14 13.96
C PRO A 95 15.34 -3.88 15.23
N PRO A 96 16.65 -4.14 15.37
CA PRO A 96 17.22 -4.74 16.57
C PRO A 96 16.83 -3.95 17.84
N GLN A 97 16.68 -4.63 18.97
CA GLN A 97 16.44 -3.96 20.25
C GLN A 97 17.57 -2.96 20.54
N GLY A 98 17.22 -1.71 20.85
CA GLY A 98 18.19 -0.63 21.09
C GLY A 98 18.59 0.17 19.85
N ALA A 99 18.04 -0.14 18.67
CA ALA A 99 18.12 0.75 17.53
C ALA A 99 17.46 2.10 17.85
N ASP A 100 18.10 3.19 17.45
CA ASP A 100 17.57 4.53 17.64
C ASP A 100 16.22 4.66 16.92
N LEU A 101 15.14 4.82 17.69
CA LEU A 101 13.82 5.07 17.15
C LEU A 101 13.74 6.41 16.42
N LEU A 102 14.73 7.29 16.55
CA LEU A 102 14.92 8.51 15.76
C LEU A 102 15.62 8.28 14.41
N ALA A 103 16.28 7.13 14.22
CA ALA A 103 16.81 6.75 12.93
C ALA A 103 15.66 6.40 11.96
N GLU A 104 15.71 6.94 10.75
CA GLU A 104 14.68 6.70 9.72
C GLU A 104 14.64 5.24 9.24
N SER A 105 15.70 4.46 9.52
CA SER A 105 15.79 3.02 9.22
C SER A 105 15.08 2.20 10.31
N GLY A 106 13.98 1.53 9.95
CA GLY A 106 13.27 0.60 10.85
C GLY A 106 11.92 1.10 11.38
N ARG A 107 11.53 2.35 11.08
CA ARG A 107 10.19 2.86 11.42
C ARG A 107 9.06 2.28 10.58
N GLY A 108 9.33 1.81 9.36
CA GLY A 108 8.28 1.45 8.40
C GLY A 108 7.27 0.42 8.92
N LEU A 109 7.74 -0.64 9.59
CA LEU A 109 6.85 -1.64 10.19
C LEU A 109 6.13 -1.13 11.45
N ALA A 110 6.81 -0.31 12.27
CA ALA A 110 6.19 0.32 13.42
C ALA A 110 5.09 1.31 12.99
N MET A 111 5.31 2.05 11.90
CA MET A 111 4.33 2.96 11.31
C MET A 111 3.12 2.19 10.77
N LEU A 112 3.33 1.07 10.05
CA LEU A 112 2.22 0.20 9.64
C LEU A 112 1.41 -0.28 10.85
N ALA A 113 2.07 -0.75 11.91
CA ALA A 113 1.40 -1.18 13.13
C ALA A 113 0.60 -0.06 13.83
N LEU A 114 0.95 1.22 13.61
CA LEU A 114 0.23 2.37 14.17
C LEU A 114 -0.95 2.84 13.31
N VAL A 115 -0.91 2.63 12.00
CA VAL A 115 -1.87 3.24 11.05
C VAL A 115 -2.76 2.24 10.31
N THR A 116 -2.60 0.95 10.62
CA THR A 116 -3.34 -0.16 10.00
C THR A 116 -3.87 -1.08 11.09
N ASP A 117 -5.02 -1.72 10.85
CA ASP A 117 -5.62 -2.65 11.81
C ASP A 117 -4.82 -3.96 11.88
N THR A 118 -4.32 -4.40 10.73
CA THR A 118 -3.50 -5.59 10.60
C THR A 118 -2.57 -5.47 9.40
N TRP A 119 -1.43 -6.15 9.49
CA TRP A 119 -0.50 -6.31 8.39
C TRP A 119 0.20 -7.65 8.52
N ASP A 120 0.60 -8.22 7.39
CA ASP A 120 1.34 -9.48 7.35
C ASP A 120 2.15 -9.60 6.05
N VAL A 121 2.87 -10.71 5.92
CA VAL A 121 3.70 -11.04 4.76
C VAL A 121 3.32 -12.42 4.24
N VAL A 122 2.97 -12.50 2.97
CA VAL A 122 2.78 -13.76 2.26
C VAL A 122 4.03 -14.03 1.42
N VAL A 123 4.71 -15.14 1.69
CA VAL A 123 5.89 -15.57 0.92
C VAL A 123 5.43 -16.37 -0.30
N HIS A 124 6.07 -16.11 -1.43
CA HIS A 124 5.88 -16.82 -2.69
C HIS A 124 7.21 -17.41 -3.15
N ASP A 125 7.19 -18.31 -4.13
CA ASP A 125 8.41 -18.93 -4.67
C ASP A 125 9.40 -17.89 -5.24
N GLU A 126 8.89 -16.79 -5.82
CA GLU A 126 9.70 -15.74 -6.47
C GLU A 126 9.64 -14.37 -5.78
N GLY A 127 9.31 -14.33 -4.49
CA GLY A 127 9.27 -13.08 -3.74
C GLY A 127 8.31 -13.10 -2.57
N LYS A 128 7.74 -11.95 -2.26
CA LYS A 128 6.79 -11.80 -1.16
C LYS A 128 5.78 -10.69 -1.45
N THR A 129 4.61 -10.80 -0.83
CA THR A 129 3.65 -9.71 -0.72
C THR A 129 3.59 -9.24 0.72
N VAL A 130 3.98 -7.99 0.98
CA VAL A 130 3.66 -7.31 2.24
C VAL A 130 2.31 -6.64 2.07
N TRP A 131 1.39 -6.86 3.00
CA TRP A 131 0.05 -6.29 2.93
C TRP A 131 -0.41 -5.74 4.26
N CYS A 132 -1.35 -4.80 4.21
CA CYS A 132 -2.01 -4.25 5.39
C CYS A 132 -3.46 -3.87 5.09
N GLU A 133 -4.28 -3.80 6.13
CA GLU A 133 -5.69 -3.42 6.05
C GLU A 133 -5.97 -2.18 6.91
N VAL A 134 -6.79 -1.28 6.37
CA VAL A 134 -7.28 -0.08 7.02
C VAL A 134 -8.81 -0.11 6.93
N SER A 135 -9.45 -0.18 8.09
CA SER A 135 -10.91 -0.32 8.22
C SER A 135 -11.61 1.03 8.20
N GLU A 136 -12.88 1.04 7.77
CA GLU A 136 -13.78 2.20 7.75
C GLU A 136 -14.19 2.69 9.14
#